data_AF-A0A387BGE4-F1
#
_entry.id   AF-A0A387BGE4-F1
#
_cell.length_a   1.000
_cell.length_b   1.000
_cell.length_c   1.000
_cell.angle_alpha   90.00
_cell.angle_beta   90.00
_cell.angle_gamma   90.00
#
_symmetry.space_group_name_H-M   'P 1'
#
loop_
_entity.id
_entity.type
_entity.pdbx_description
1 polymer ?
#
loop_
_entity_poly.entity_id
_entity_poly.type
_entity_poly.pdbx_seq_one_letter_code
_entity_poly.pdbx_strand_id
1 'polypeptide(L)'
;MNIKICGLRTKSAVDEAVKNGATHLGFILSKSHRQVTPEAVSTLTENLPKSVKKVGVFVNESIEFVKNAVAIAGLDLVQLHGDEDMDYIRQMSVPVIKAVSDFAKIAQYENIMLLLDSPKGGSGQTFDWTSVRADSLSLPFFVAGGLTPDNVAAAVQHFQDFPHFYGVDVSSGVETDGVKDLTKICTFIQNASLAHYDDLLTAFLTLTQRLNAHGIIPYLMGSVAVQLVAGFSTNPDDIDIQLRQSDFAQFDRLSVLMEDLGYHLIDWHEHKFEKGNIHVGFANVETLKNYANVDFTALSKSELGEFYLPNLQQNIKIYEAATRDNWRNDKYKDKVILEKLKELENDR
;
A
#
# COMPACT_ATOMS: atom_id res chain seq x y z
N MET A 1 6.49 -3.63 -7.01
CA MET A 1 7.09 -3.27 -5.70
C MET A 1 7.14 -4.50 -4.80
N ASN A 2 8.11 -4.61 -3.89
CA ASN A 2 8.17 -5.72 -2.93
C ASN A 2 7.48 -5.38 -1.60
N ILE A 3 6.85 -6.38 -0.98
CA ILE A 3 6.16 -6.22 0.31
C ILE A 3 6.60 -7.33 1.24
N LYS A 4 7.16 -6.95 2.39
CA LYS A 4 7.64 -7.86 3.41
C LYS A 4 6.74 -7.82 4.65
N ILE A 5 6.24 -8.99 5.06
CA ILE A 5 5.50 -9.17 6.33
C ILE A 5 6.41 -9.90 7.32
N CYS A 6 6.81 -9.21 8.38
CA CYS A 6 7.83 -9.67 9.33
C CYS A 6 7.22 -10.15 10.66
N GLY A 7 7.89 -11.09 11.34
CA GLY A 7 7.47 -11.61 12.64
C GLY A 7 6.32 -12.62 12.57
N LEU A 8 6.25 -13.40 11.50
CA LEU A 8 5.23 -14.43 11.30
C LEU A 8 5.51 -15.65 12.20
N ARG A 9 4.45 -16.22 12.79
CA ARG A 9 4.52 -17.35 13.74
C ARG A 9 3.50 -18.45 13.50
N THR A 10 2.49 -18.19 12.66
CA THR A 10 1.35 -19.09 12.45
C THR A 10 1.13 -19.32 10.97
N LYS A 11 0.61 -20.51 10.63
CA LYS A 11 0.34 -20.89 9.25
C LYS A 11 -0.73 -19.99 8.62
N SER A 12 -1.76 -19.62 9.38
CA SER A 12 -2.80 -18.70 8.94
C SER A 12 -2.26 -17.33 8.52
N ALA A 13 -1.33 -16.75 9.28
CA ALA A 13 -0.76 -15.45 8.93
C ALA A 13 0.19 -15.55 7.72
N VAL A 14 0.90 -16.67 7.57
CA VAL A 14 1.71 -16.96 6.38
C VAL A 14 0.82 -17.05 5.14
N ASP A 15 -0.24 -17.85 5.22
CA ASP A 15 -1.16 -18.08 4.09
C ASP A 15 -1.89 -16.80 3.69
N GLU A 16 -2.34 -16.01 4.66
CA GLU A 16 -2.98 -14.73 4.39
C GLU A 16 -2.02 -13.74 3.71
N ALA A 17 -0.78 -13.64 4.18
CA ALA A 17 0.22 -12.78 3.56
C ALA A 17 0.49 -13.19 2.10
N VAL A 18 0.68 -14.49 1.84
CA VAL A 18 0.93 -15.03 0.49
C VAL A 18 -0.27 -14.79 -0.43
N LYS A 19 -1.47 -15.12 0.05
CA LYS A 19 -2.72 -14.95 -0.71
C LYS A 19 -2.91 -13.51 -1.19
N ASN A 20 -2.54 -12.53 -0.37
CA ASN A 20 -2.71 -11.12 -0.70
C ASN A 20 -1.52 -10.51 -1.46
N GLY A 21 -0.45 -11.27 -1.73
CA GLY A 21 0.65 -10.82 -2.59
C GLY A 21 1.91 -10.36 -1.87
N ALA A 22 2.12 -10.73 -0.59
CA ALA A 22 3.40 -10.52 0.06
C ALA A 22 4.52 -11.25 -0.69
N THR A 23 5.63 -10.54 -0.97
CA THR A 23 6.77 -11.11 -1.70
C THR A 23 7.85 -11.66 -0.77
N HIS A 24 7.90 -11.19 0.48
CA HIS A 24 8.86 -11.63 1.49
C HIS A 24 8.17 -11.92 2.83
N LEU A 25 8.53 -13.04 3.46
CA LEU A 25 8.00 -13.47 4.76
C LEU A 25 9.14 -13.50 5.77
N GLY A 26 9.04 -12.70 6.82
CA GLY A 26 10.05 -12.57 7.86
C GLY A 26 9.76 -13.39 9.10
N PHE A 27 10.75 -14.15 9.56
CA PHE A 27 10.69 -15.01 10.74
C PHE A 27 11.79 -14.63 11.72
N ILE A 28 11.44 -14.30 12.96
CA ILE A 28 12.42 -13.89 13.98
C ILE A 28 12.99 -15.14 14.63
N LEU A 29 14.30 -15.35 14.48
CA LEU A 29 15.02 -16.54 14.98
C LEU A 29 15.87 -16.24 16.22
N SER A 30 16.01 -14.96 16.57
CA SER A 30 16.64 -14.48 17.80
C SER A 30 15.64 -14.26 18.94
N LYS A 31 16.17 -14.12 20.16
CA LYS A 31 15.39 -13.88 21.38
C LYS A 31 14.41 -12.72 21.20
N SER A 32 13.12 -13.04 21.19
CA SER A 32 12.01 -12.09 20.99
C SER A 32 10.70 -12.75 21.40
N HIS A 33 9.68 -11.97 21.75
CA HIS A 33 8.32 -12.51 21.92
C HIS A 33 7.76 -13.09 20.62
N ARG A 34 8.33 -12.70 19.46
CA ARG A 34 7.97 -13.19 18.14
C ARG A 34 8.86 -14.36 17.66
N GLN A 35 9.72 -14.90 18.52
CA GLN A 35 10.70 -15.91 18.13
C GLN A 35 10.03 -17.21 17.65
N VAL A 36 10.59 -17.82 16.60
CA VAL A 36 10.31 -19.17 16.12
C VAL A 36 11.61 -19.96 15.99
N THR A 37 11.52 -21.29 15.89
CA THR A 37 12.70 -22.13 15.60
C THR A 37 12.87 -22.34 14.08
N PRO A 38 14.07 -22.69 13.59
CA PRO A 38 14.27 -23.02 12.19
C PRO A 38 13.32 -24.12 11.66
N GLU A 39 13.05 -25.14 12.46
CA GLU A 39 12.14 -26.24 12.12
C GLU A 39 10.69 -25.76 11.99
N ALA A 40 10.28 -24.86 12.89
CA ALA A 40 8.96 -24.22 12.82
C ALA A 40 8.82 -23.40 11.53
N VAL A 41 9.85 -22.64 11.13
CA VAL A 41 9.84 -21.92 9.84
C VAL A 41 9.67 -22.89 8.67
N SER A 42 10.43 -23.99 8.65
CA SER A 42 10.31 -25.02 7.61
C SER A 42 8.88 -25.55 7.50
N THR A 43 8.23 -25.82 8.65
CA THR A 43 6.84 -26.31 8.72
C THR A 43 5.83 -25.25 8.27
N LEU A 44 5.95 -24.02 8.76
CA LEU A 44 5.05 -22.90 8.43
C LEU A 44 5.06 -22.55 6.94
N THR A 45 6.20 -22.80 6.29
CA THR A 45 6.45 -22.44 4.90
C THR A 45 6.38 -23.63 3.93
N GLU A 46 5.83 -24.75 4.39
CA GLU A 46 5.54 -25.89 3.52
C GLU A 46 4.60 -25.45 2.39
N ASN A 47 4.98 -25.77 1.14
CA ASN A 47 4.25 -25.45 -0.10
C ASN A 47 4.18 -23.96 -0.48
N LEU A 48 5.10 -23.11 -0.01
CA LEU A 48 5.16 -21.73 -0.51
C LEU A 48 5.43 -21.66 -2.03
N PRO A 49 4.80 -20.71 -2.75
CA PRO A 49 5.18 -20.40 -4.13
C PRO A 49 6.66 -20.00 -4.21
N LYS A 50 7.37 -20.44 -5.26
CA LYS A 50 8.81 -20.12 -5.46
C LYS A 50 9.10 -18.62 -5.59
N SER A 51 8.08 -17.82 -5.91
CA SER A 51 8.16 -16.36 -6.00
C SER A 51 8.25 -15.68 -4.63
N VAL A 52 7.83 -16.34 -3.55
CA VAL A 52 7.83 -15.78 -2.19
C VAL A 52 9.12 -16.14 -1.48
N LYS A 53 9.80 -15.13 -0.91
CA LYS A 53 11.09 -15.28 -0.24
C LYS A 53 10.97 -15.44 1.27
N LYS A 54 11.70 -16.41 1.83
CA LYS A 54 11.81 -16.63 3.27
C LYS A 54 12.99 -15.85 3.84
N VAL A 55 12.71 -14.96 4.80
CA VAL A 55 13.72 -14.11 5.45
C VAL A 55 13.84 -14.49 6.92
N GLY A 56 15.02 -14.94 7.34
CA GLY A 56 15.32 -15.15 8.76
C GLY A 56 15.89 -13.88 9.39
N VAL A 57 15.33 -13.43 10.52
CA VAL A 57 15.75 -12.22 11.23
C VAL A 57 16.56 -12.59 12.47
N PHE A 58 17.77 -12.07 12.56
CA PHE A 58 18.74 -12.36 13.62
C PHE A 58 19.26 -11.07 14.26
N VAL A 59 19.65 -11.17 15.53
CA VAL A 59 20.24 -10.08 16.32
C VAL A 59 21.45 -10.62 17.05
N ASN A 60 22.65 -10.30 16.56
CA ASN A 60 23.94 -10.64 17.17
C ASN A 60 24.10 -12.15 17.48
N GLU A 61 23.52 -13.01 16.64
CA GLU A 61 23.66 -14.46 16.80
C GLU A 61 25.01 -14.95 16.27
N SER A 62 25.46 -16.10 16.78
CA SER A 62 26.66 -16.73 16.25
C SER A 62 26.50 -17.09 14.76
N ILE A 63 27.59 -16.95 14.00
CA ILE A 63 27.63 -17.28 12.57
C ILE A 63 27.22 -18.73 12.30
N GLU A 64 27.59 -19.64 13.19
CA GLU A 64 27.26 -21.07 13.11
C GLU A 64 25.76 -21.30 13.24
N PHE A 65 25.12 -20.63 14.20
CA PHE A 65 23.66 -20.70 14.35
C PHE A 65 22.94 -20.18 13.11
N VAL A 66 23.36 -19.02 12.57
CA VAL A 66 22.72 -18.45 11.38
C VAL A 66 22.85 -19.39 10.18
N LYS A 67 24.04 -19.95 9.93
CA LYS A 67 24.26 -20.92 8.84
C LYS A 67 23.39 -22.17 9.00
N ASN A 68 23.28 -22.70 10.21
CA ASN A 68 22.42 -23.84 10.50
C ASN A 68 20.94 -23.51 10.27
N ALA A 69 20.48 -22.35 10.72
CA ALA A 69 19.11 -21.90 10.53
C ALA A 69 18.77 -21.71 9.03
N VAL A 70 19.69 -21.14 8.23
CA VAL A 70 19.54 -21.04 6.77
C VAL A 70 19.33 -22.41 6.14
N ALA A 71 20.11 -23.42 6.53
CA ALA A 71 19.98 -24.77 6.01
C ALA A 71 18.68 -25.46 6.43
N ILE A 72 18.31 -25.40 7.71
CA ILE A 72 17.13 -26.11 8.26
C ILE A 72 15.82 -25.49 7.78
N ALA A 73 15.70 -24.17 7.81
CA ALA A 73 14.49 -23.45 7.38
C ALA A 73 14.45 -23.22 5.85
N GLY A 74 15.55 -23.49 5.15
CA GLY A 74 15.72 -23.19 3.74
C GLY A 74 15.53 -21.70 3.44
N LEU A 75 16.15 -20.82 4.24
CA LEU A 75 15.99 -19.37 4.11
C LEU A 75 16.56 -18.87 2.77
N ASP A 76 15.84 -17.97 2.12
CA ASP A 76 16.30 -17.31 0.89
C ASP A 76 17.17 -16.08 1.19
N LEU A 77 16.90 -15.39 2.31
CA LEU A 77 17.65 -14.22 2.77
C LEU A 77 17.83 -14.25 4.29
N VAL A 78 18.88 -13.56 4.74
CA VAL A 78 19.14 -13.28 6.16
C VAL A 78 18.99 -11.79 6.41
N GLN A 79 18.19 -11.42 7.40
CA GLN A 79 18.12 -10.05 7.90
C GLN A 79 18.90 -9.93 9.22
N LEU A 80 19.89 -9.05 9.24
CA LEU A 80 20.74 -8.76 10.39
C LEU A 80 20.32 -7.45 11.05
N HIS A 81 19.83 -7.53 12.28
CA HIS A 81 19.22 -6.42 13.01
C HIS A 81 20.04 -6.04 14.27
N GLY A 82 21.27 -6.55 14.41
CA GLY A 82 22.20 -6.17 15.46
C GLY A 82 23.32 -5.24 14.98
N ASP A 83 24.50 -5.42 15.58
CA ASP A 83 25.74 -4.69 15.32
C ASP A 83 26.67 -5.44 14.36
N GLU A 84 26.13 -6.37 13.58
CA GLU A 84 26.93 -7.20 12.66
C GLU A 84 27.60 -6.34 11.57
N ASP A 85 28.90 -6.56 11.38
CA ASP A 85 29.76 -5.84 10.44
C ASP A 85 29.93 -6.58 9.11
N MET A 86 30.75 -6.02 8.21
CA MET A 86 31.01 -6.62 6.91
C MET A 86 31.75 -7.95 6.98
N ASP A 87 32.56 -8.20 8.00
CA ASP A 87 33.28 -9.46 8.15
C ASP A 87 32.35 -10.59 8.58
N TYR A 88 31.32 -10.26 9.37
CA TYR A 88 30.20 -11.17 9.63
C TYR A 88 29.38 -11.42 8.35
N ILE A 89 28.97 -10.35 7.65
CA ILE A 89 28.12 -10.40 6.46
C ILE A 89 28.76 -11.23 5.35
N ARG A 90 30.06 -11.07 5.10
CA ARG A 90 30.81 -11.80 4.04
C ARG A 90 30.81 -13.32 4.22
N GLN A 91 30.49 -13.82 5.41
CA GLN A 91 30.42 -15.25 5.69
C GLN A 91 29.06 -15.89 5.34
N MET A 92 28.07 -15.09 4.93
CA MET A 92 26.74 -15.56 4.53
C MET A 92 26.74 -16.22 3.15
N SER A 93 25.96 -17.30 3.00
CA SER A 93 25.75 -18.00 1.73
C SER A 93 24.51 -17.52 0.96
N VAL A 94 23.73 -16.62 1.56
CA VAL A 94 22.50 -16.05 1.00
C VAL A 94 22.54 -14.53 1.11
N PRO A 95 21.78 -13.79 0.26
CA PRO A 95 21.71 -12.33 0.33
C PRO A 95 21.32 -11.82 1.73
N VAL A 96 21.89 -10.68 2.11
CA VAL A 96 21.70 -10.06 3.42
C VAL A 96 20.87 -8.79 3.31
N ILE A 97 19.92 -8.63 4.23
CA ILE A 97 19.23 -7.38 4.55
C ILE A 97 19.83 -6.84 5.85
N LYS A 98 20.53 -5.70 5.84
CA LYS A 98 21.01 -5.07 7.07
C LYS A 98 20.03 -4.00 7.55
N ALA A 99 19.51 -4.16 8.75
CA ALA A 99 18.74 -3.10 9.40
C ALA A 99 19.66 -1.97 9.84
N VAL A 100 19.28 -0.74 9.50
CA VAL A 100 19.96 0.49 9.85
C VAL A 100 18.94 1.50 10.36
N SER A 101 19.21 2.06 11.53
CA SER A 101 18.42 3.15 12.11
C SER A 101 19.20 4.48 12.18
N ASP A 102 20.52 4.40 11.99
CA ASP A 102 21.42 5.53 11.82
C ASP A 102 21.95 5.53 10.39
N PHE A 103 21.41 6.41 9.55
CA PHE A 103 21.74 6.45 8.13
C PHE A 103 23.18 6.91 7.85
N ALA A 104 23.87 7.54 8.82
CA ALA A 104 25.29 7.86 8.68
C ALA A 104 26.16 6.60 8.56
N LYS A 105 25.67 5.46 9.03
CA LYS A 105 26.38 4.17 8.97
C LYS A 105 26.23 3.45 7.63
N ILE A 106 25.38 3.92 6.71
CA ILE A 106 25.10 3.21 5.46
C ILE A 106 26.37 3.00 4.63
N ALA A 107 27.28 3.98 4.62
CA ALA A 107 28.52 3.94 3.84
C ALA A 107 29.49 2.79 4.24
N GLN A 108 29.27 2.13 5.38
CA GLN A 108 30.09 0.99 5.81
C GLN A 108 29.68 -0.34 5.17
N TYR A 109 28.55 -0.36 4.46
CA TYR A 109 28.00 -1.58 3.85
C TYR A 109 28.09 -1.56 2.33
N GLU A 110 28.29 -2.73 1.73
CA GLU A 110 28.39 -2.94 0.29
C GLU A 110 27.75 -4.29 -0.09
N ASN A 111 27.22 -4.40 -1.31
CA ASN A 111 26.65 -5.65 -1.86
C ASN A 111 25.57 -6.32 -0.99
N ILE A 112 24.79 -5.51 -0.28
CA ILE A 112 23.65 -5.95 0.52
C ILE A 112 22.40 -5.14 0.19
N MET A 113 21.28 -5.53 0.80
CA MET A 113 20.07 -4.72 0.88
C MET A 113 19.99 -4.06 2.25
N LEU A 114 19.43 -2.85 2.31
CA LEU A 114 19.17 -2.15 3.57
C LEU A 114 17.72 -2.35 4.00
N LEU A 115 17.50 -2.29 5.31
CA LEU A 115 16.18 -2.05 5.90
C LEU A 115 16.27 -0.77 6.72
N LEU A 116 15.65 0.31 6.21
CA LEU A 116 15.59 1.60 6.89
C LEU A 116 14.54 1.49 8.00
N ASP A 117 14.97 1.37 9.25
CA ASP A 117 14.09 1.23 10.41
C ASP A 117 14.13 2.48 11.28
N SER A 118 13.10 2.68 12.11
CA SER A 118 13.10 3.82 13.03
C SER A 118 14.14 3.63 14.14
N PRO A 119 14.72 4.71 14.70
CA PRO A 119 15.65 4.67 15.83
C PRO A 119 15.16 3.89 17.05
N LYS A 120 13.84 3.67 17.16
CA LYS A 120 13.19 2.86 18.19
C LYS A 120 12.44 1.69 17.53
N GLY A 121 13.16 0.82 16.83
CA GLY A 121 12.61 -0.40 16.22
C GLY A 121 11.66 -1.13 17.19
N GLY A 122 10.48 -1.50 16.69
CA GLY A 122 9.44 -2.18 17.48
C GLY A 122 8.54 -1.29 18.36
N SER A 123 8.72 0.03 18.38
CA SER A 123 7.85 0.98 19.11
C SER A 123 6.55 1.35 18.37
N GLY A 124 6.45 1.05 17.08
CA GLY A 124 5.33 1.44 16.23
C GLY A 124 5.34 2.92 15.79
N GLN A 125 6.31 3.73 16.21
CA GLN A 125 6.45 5.11 15.77
C GLN A 125 7.12 5.18 14.39
N THR A 126 6.48 5.89 13.46
CA THR A 126 7.05 6.26 12.16
C THR A 126 8.16 7.29 12.35
N PHE A 127 9.26 7.13 11.62
CA PHE A 127 10.27 8.18 11.51
C PHE A 127 9.86 9.16 10.40
N ASP A 128 10.39 10.38 10.45
CA ASP A 128 10.14 11.39 9.41
C ASP A 128 10.84 10.97 8.10
N TRP A 129 10.09 10.41 7.16
CA TRP A 129 10.60 9.95 5.87
C TRP A 129 11.29 11.08 5.09
N THR A 130 10.85 12.33 5.27
CA THR A 130 11.41 13.48 4.56
C THR A 130 12.86 13.80 4.94
N SER A 131 13.32 13.26 6.06
CA SER A 131 14.73 13.35 6.47
C SER A 131 15.66 12.44 5.65
N VAL A 132 15.11 11.48 4.92
CA VAL A 132 15.89 10.58 4.05
C VAL A 132 16.15 11.27 2.73
N ARG A 133 17.42 11.37 2.34
CA ARG A 133 17.80 11.96 1.06
C ARG A 133 18.13 10.86 0.06
N ALA A 134 17.56 10.94 -1.13
CA ALA A 134 17.74 9.94 -2.19
C ALA A 134 19.23 9.75 -2.58
N ASP A 135 20.02 10.83 -2.55
CA ASP A 135 21.45 10.83 -2.85
C ASP A 135 22.29 10.07 -1.80
N SER A 136 21.76 9.81 -0.61
CA SER A 136 22.46 9.04 0.42
C SER A 136 22.18 7.53 0.37
N LEU A 137 21.34 7.05 -0.56
CA LEU A 137 20.94 5.64 -0.68
C LEU A 137 21.42 5.03 -2.00
N SER A 138 22.61 4.42 -1.98
CA SER A 138 23.20 3.74 -3.15
C SER A 138 22.92 2.24 -3.23
N LEU A 139 22.27 1.68 -2.21
CA LEU A 139 21.96 0.25 -2.10
C LEU A 139 20.45 0.03 -2.15
N PRO A 140 19.97 -1.12 -2.68
CA PRO A 140 18.56 -1.50 -2.59
C PRO A 140 18.06 -1.45 -1.15
N PHE A 141 16.87 -0.92 -0.93
CA PHE A 141 16.37 -0.76 0.43
C PHE A 141 14.87 -1.04 0.59
N PHE A 142 14.53 -1.68 1.69
CA PHE A 142 13.19 -1.70 2.25
C PHE A 142 13.00 -0.51 3.19
N VAL A 143 11.78 0.04 3.22
CA VAL A 143 11.35 1.01 4.23
C VAL A 143 10.53 0.29 5.28
N ALA A 144 10.92 0.44 6.55
CA ALA A 144 10.24 -0.13 7.71
C ALA A 144 9.89 1.00 8.71
N GLY A 145 9.90 0.72 10.01
CA GLY A 145 9.75 1.73 11.05
C GLY A 145 8.33 2.32 11.15
N GLY A 146 7.45 1.63 11.86
CA GLY A 146 6.12 2.15 12.20
C GLY A 146 5.10 2.15 11.06
N LEU A 147 5.38 1.45 9.95
CA LEU A 147 4.39 1.31 8.88
C LEU A 147 3.13 0.58 9.37
N THR A 148 1.97 1.06 8.97
CA THR A 148 0.64 0.55 9.27
C THR A 148 -0.20 0.55 7.98
N PRO A 149 -1.37 -0.14 7.96
CA PRO A 149 -2.28 -0.02 6.83
C PRO A 149 -2.62 1.44 6.50
N ASP A 150 -2.69 2.32 7.49
CA ASP A 150 -3.11 3.72 7.31
C ASP A 150 -2.07 4.60 6.62
N ASN A 151 -0.78 4.25 6.73
CA ASN A 151 0.33 5.11 6.27
C ASN A 151 1.17 4.51 5.14
N VAL A 152 1.05 3.22 4.85
CA VAL A 152 1.93 2.55 3.89
C VAL A 152 1.83 3.12 2.48
N ALA A 153 0.64 3.52 2.04
CA ALA A 153 0.45 4.14 0.73
C ALA A 153 1.27 5.44 0.59
N ALA A 154 1.27 6.27 1.64
CA ALA A 154 2.05 7.50 1.68
C ALA A 154 3.57 7.22 1.69
N ALA A 155 4.00 6.16 2.39
CA ALA A 155 5.41 5.74 2.40
C ALA A 155 5.85 5.34 1.00
N VAL A 156 5.06 4.48 0.35
CA VAL A 156 5.33 4.04 -1.02
C VAL A 156 5.40 5.24 -1.96
N GLN A 157 4.42 6.16 -1.89
CA GLN A 157 4.40 7.35 -2.72
C GLN A 157 5.65 8.23 -2.52
N HIS A 158 6.13 8.35 -1.29
CA HIS A 158 7.33 9.15 -1.01
C HIS A 158 8.60 8.53 -1.59
N PHE A 159 8.77 7.21 -1.44
CA PHE A 159 10.02 6.53 -1.79
C PHE A 159 10.07 5.95 -3.20
N GLN A 160 8.93 5.84 -3.91
CA GLN A 160 8.87 5.20 -5.24
C GLN A 160 9.86 5.79 -6.25
N ASP A 161 10.10 7.10 -6.19
CA ASP A 161 10.99 7.81 -7.12
C ASP A 161 12.45 7.78 -6.66
N PHE A 162 12.72 7.22 -5.47
CA PHE A 162 14.08 7.08 -4.97
C PHE A 162 14.78 5.99 -5.77
N PRO A 163 16.03 6.23 -6.21
CA PRO A 163 16.82 5.19 -6.85
C PRO A 163 17.02 4.06 -5.83
N HIS A 164 16.84 2.82 -6.29
CA HIS A 164 17.01 1.61 -5.47
C HIS A 164 15.94 1.38 -4.39
N PHE A 165 14.82 2.11 -4.39
CA PHE A 165 13.68 1.71 -3.56
C PHE A 165 13.22 0.30 -3.95
N TYR A 166 13.27 -0.62 -2.99
CA TYR A 166 12.95 -2.03 -3.23
C TYR A 166 11.54 -2.39 -2.78
N GLY A 167 11.07 -1.81 -1.67
CA GLY A 167 9.74 -2.08 -1.13
C GLY A 167 9.53 -1.64 0.31
N VAL A 168 8.45 -2.15 0.92
CA VAL A 168 8.07 -1.86 2.31
C VAL A 168 8.13 -3.11 3.19
N ASP A 169 8.43 -2.92 4.47
CA ASP A 169 8.42 -3.96 5.51
C ASP A 169 7.54 -3.55 6.69
N VAL A 170 6.70 -4.48 7.16
CA VAL A 170 5.88 -4.26 8.35
C VAL A 170 5.96 -5.43 9.32
N SER A 171 6.08 -5.10 10.61
CA SER A 171 5.89 -6.05 11.70
C SER A 171 4.70 -5.65 12.57
N SER A 172 4.88 -4.76 13.55
CA SER A 172 3.88 -4.46 14.57
C SER A 172 2.65 -3.72 14.04
N GLY A 173 2.73 -3.00 12.92
CA GLY A 173 1.59 -2.28 12.36
C GLY A 173 0.45 -3.15 11.85
N VAL A 174 0.71 -4.46 11.66
CA VAL A 174 -0.31 -5.46 11.31
C VAL A 174 -0.58 -6.44 12.45
N GLU A 175 -0.37 -5.99 13.69
CA GLU A 175 -0.68 -6.77 14.89
C GLU A 175 -1.86 -6.16 15.68
N THR A 176 -2.55 -7.03 16.40
CA THR A 176 -3.54 -6.69 17.43
C THR A 176 -3.13 -7.49 18.68
N ASP A 177 -2.91 -6.80 19.79
CA ASP A 177 -2.41 -7.38 21.05
C ASP A 177 -1.12 -8.23 20.89
N GLY A 178 -0.23 -7.80 19.99
CA GLY A 178 1.05 -8.48 19.72
C GLY A 178 0.92 -9.77 18.91
N VAL A 179 -0.26 -10.07 18.35
CA VAL A 179 -0.52 -11.19 17.45
C VAL A 179 -0.84 -10.64 16.06
N LYS A 180 -0.40 -11.33 14.99
CA LYS A 180 -0.70 -10.94 13.62
C LYS A 180 -2.21 -10.94 13.38
N ASP A 181 -2.71 -9.82 12.87
CA ASP A 181 -4.10 -9.61 12.52
C ASP A 181 -4.25 -9.81 11.00
N LEU A 182 -5.02 -10.82 10.61
CA LEU A 182 -5.18 -11.22 9.21
C LEU A 182 -5.81 -10.11 8.37
N THR A 183 -6.78 -9.38 8.93
CA THR A 183 -7.43 -8.25 8.26
C THR A 183 -6.42 -7.14 8.03
N LYS A 184 -5.60 -6.79 9.05
CA LYS A 184 -4.57 -5.77 8.87
C LYS A 184 -3.48 -6.17 7.89
N ILE A 185 -3.10 -7.45 7.82
CA ILE A 185 -2.16 -7.94 6.79
C ILE A 185 -2.74 -7.69 5.40
N CYS A 186 -3.98 -8.10 5.17
CA CYS A 186 -4.68 -7.89 3.90
C CYS A 186 -4.72 -6.40 3.54
N THR A 187 -5.25 -5.56 4.44
CA THR A 187 -5.35 -4.11 4.21
C THR A 187 -3.99 -3.45 3.98
N PHE A 188 -2.95 -3.86 4.70
CA PHE A 188 -1.59 -3.33 4.49
C PHE A 188 -1.09 -3.65 3.08
N ILE A 189 -1.20 -4.89 2.65
CA ILE A 189 -0.68 -5.32 1.35
C ILE A 189 -1.48 -4.65 0.22
N GLN A 190 -2.80 -4.56 0.37
CA GLN A 190 -3.66 -3.82 -0.56
C GLN A 190 -3.21 -2.36 -0.65
N ASN A 191 -3.10 -1.68 0.49
CA ASN A 191 -2.73 -0.25 0.54
C ASN A 191 -1.32 0.03 0.03
N ALA A 192 -0.39 -0.91 0.21
CA ALA A 192 0.94 -0.83 -0.37
C ALA A 192 0.90 -1.01 -1.90
N SER A 193 0.02 -1.89 -2.40
CA SER A 193 -0.05 -2.26 -3.81
C SER A 193 -0.87 -1.30 -4.67
N LEU A 194 -1.50 -0.28 -4.06
CA LEU A 194 -2.36 0.68 -4.76
C LEU A 194 -1.60 1.37 -5.89
N ALA A 195 -2.29 1.51 -7.02
CA ALA A 195 -1.77 2.19 -8.19
C ALA A 195 -1.42 3.65 -7.85
N HIS A 196 -0.31 4.13 -8.42
CA HIS A 196 0.12 5.51 -8.23
C HIS A 196 -1.01 6.47 -8.65
N TYR A 197 -1.13 7.64 -8.02
CA TYR A 197 -2.12 8.64 -8.45
C TYR A 197 -2.05 8.88 -9.97
N ASP A 198 -0.83 8.94 -10.53
CA ASP A 198 -0.63 9.12 -11.97
C ASP A 198 -1.09 7.91 -12.80
N ASP A 199 -0.93 6.69 -12.28
CA ASP A 199 -1.44 5.47 -12.92
C ASP A 199 -2.97 5.44 -12.88
N LEU A 200 -3.58 5.75 -11.73
CA LEU A 200 -5.02 5.85 -11.56
C LEU A 200 -5.61 6.95 -12.44
N LEU A 201 -4.97 8.11 -12.51
CA LEU A 201 -5.39 9.20 -13.38
C LEU A 201 -5.26 8.81 -14.85
N THR A 202 -4.14 8.20 -15.26
CA THR A 202 -3.93 7.72 -16.64
C THR A 202 -4.97 6.66 -17.03
N ALA A 203 -5.24 5.71 -16.13
CA ALA A 203 -6.26 4.69 -16.32
C ALA A 203 -7.66 5.31 -16.42
N PHE A 204 -7.98 6.26 -15.54
CA PHE A 204 -9.24 7.01 -15.60
C PHE A 204 -9.39 7.77 -16.92
N LEU A 205 -8.36 8.45 -17.41
CA LEU A 205 -8.41 9.19 -18.68
C LEU A 205 -8.58 8.23 -19.87
N THR A 206 -7.94 7.06 -19.84
CA THR A 206 -8.13 6.01 -20.84
C THR A 206 -9.58 5.46 -20.82
N LEU A 207 -10.11 5.18 -19.63
CA LEU A 207 -11.50 4.78 -19.43
C LEU A 207 -12.46 5.84 -19.93
N THR A 208 -12.20 7.11 -19.62
CA THR A 208 -13.00 8.25 -20.05
C THR A 208 -13.10 8.32 -21.57
N GLN A 209 -11.98 8.20 -22.28
CA GLN A 209 -11.98 8.15 -23.75
C GLN A 209 -12.83 7.00 -24.30
N ARG A 210 -12.75 5.80 -23.70
CA ARG A 210 -13.58 4.66 -24.10
C ARG A 210 -15.05 4.91 -23.83
N LEU A 211 -15.42 5.39 -22.65
CA LEU A 211 -16.80 5.71 -22.27
C LEU A 211 -17.39 6.78 -23.20
N ASN A 212 -16.64 7.85 -23.48
CA ASN A 212 -17.07 8.93 -24.36
C ASN A 212 -17.31 8.44 -25.80
N ALA A 213 -16.47 7.52 -26.31
CA ALA A 213 -16.68 6.89 -27.62
C ALA A 213 -18.02 6.11 -27.72
N HIS A 214 -18.60 5.74 -26.57
CA HIS A 214 -19.90 5.08 -26.47
C HIS A 214 -21.04 6.02 -26.02
N GLY A 215 -20.77 7.34 -25.98
CA GLY A 215 -21.74 8.37 -25.60
C GLY A 215 -21.95 8.52 -24.09
N ILE A 216 -21.09 7.89 -23.27
CA ILE A 216 -21.16 7.93 -21.81
C ILE A 216 -20.18 8.98 -21.30
N ILE A 217 -20.66 9.94 -20.51
CA ILE A 217 -19.82 11.00 -19.92
C ILE A 217 -19.66 10.70 -18.42
N PRO A 218 -18.43 10.40 -17.96
CA PRO A 218 -18.20 10.09 -16.57
C PRO A 218 -18.07 11.33 -15.68
N TYR A 219 -18.33 11.12 -14.39
CA TYR A 219 -18.08 12.06 -13.32
C TYR A 219 -17.02 11.47 -12.40
N LEU A 220 -15.82 12.07 -12.37
CA LEU A 220 -14.73 11.64 -11.50
C LEU A 220 -15.01 12.10 -10.07
N MET A 221 -14.95 11.16 -9.14
CA MET A 221 -15.24 11.37 -7.73
C MET A 221 -14.09 10.85 -6.85
N GLY A 222 -14.27 10.96 -5.53
CA GLY A 222 -13.35 10.37 -4.56
C GLY A 222 -11.98 11.03 -4.52
N SER A 223 -11.02 10.27 -4.01
CA SER A 223 -9.68 10.79 -3.68
C SER A 223 -8.87 11.21 -4.92
N VAL A 224 -9.03 10.53 -6.06
CA VAL A 224 -8.43 10.95 -7.33
C VAL A 224 -8.96 12.32 -7.77
N ALA A 225 -10.28 12.55 -7.69
CA ALA A 225 -10.87 13.85 -8.02
C ALA A 225 -10.35 14.97 -7.09
N VAL A 226 -10.27 14.69 -5.80
CA VAL A 226 -9.79 15.65 -4.80
C VAL A 226 -8.36 16.05 -5.06
N GLN A 227 -7.46 15.09 -5.29
CA GLN A 227 -6.06 15.39 -5.54
C GLN A 227 -5.88 16.22 -6.81
N LEU A 228 -6.65 15.93 -7.86
CA LEU A 228 -6.64 16.70 -9.10
C LEU A 228 -7.09 18.16 -8.88
N VAL A 229 -8.05 18.40 -7.97
CA VAL A 229 -8.63 19.74 -7.73
C VAL A 229 -7.84 20.54 -6.70
N ALA A 230 -7.37 19.89 -5.63
CA ALA A 230 -6.79 20.53 -4.46
C ALA A 230 -5.26 20.49 -4.45
N GLY A 231 -4.63 19.65 -5.28
CA GLY A 231 -3.17 19.63 -5.48
C GLY A 231 -2.35 19.02 -4.35
N PHE A 232 -2.98 18.51 -3.29
CA PHE A 232 -2.31 17.76 -2.22
C PHE A 232 -2.53 16.25 -2.37
N SER A 233 -1.58 15.45 -1.87
CA SER A 233 -1.70 13.99 -1.94
C SER A 233 -2.84 13.47 -1.06
N THR A 234 -3.69 12.64 -1.67
CA THR A 234 -4.84 11.98 -1.02
C THR A 234 -4.64 10.47 -0.86
N ASN A 235 -3.55 9.90 -1.39
CA ASN A 235 -3.28 8.46 -1.42
C ASN A 235 -4.47 7.63 -1.96
N PRO A 236 -4.90 7.86 -3.21
CA PRO A 236 -6.04 7.15 -3.78
C PRO A 236 -5.80 5.64 -3.90
N ASP A 237 -6.85 4.86 -3.61
CA ASP A 237 -6.88 3.40 -3.63
C ASP A 237 -7.65 2.83 -4.82
N ASP A 238 -8.60 3.60 -5.34
CA ASP A 238 -9.46 3.24 -6.46
C ASP A 238 -9.85 4.47 -7.28
N ILE A 239 -10.47 4.20 -8.42
CA ILE A 239 -11.10 5.20 -9.28
C ILE A 239 -12.60 5.16 -9.02
N ASP A 240 -13.14 6.21 -8.40
CA ASP A 240 -14.58 6.38 -8.24
C ASP A 240 -15.17 7.10 -9.47
N ILE A 241 -15.96 6.37 -10.26
CA ILE A 241 -16.67 6.92 -11.42
C ILE A 241 -18.17 6.94 -11.14
N GLN A 242 -18.79 8.11 -11.27
CA GLN A 242 -20.23 8.22 -11.28
C GLN A 242 -20.76 8.42 -12.70
N LEU A 243 -21.90 7.81 -13.01
CA LEU A 243 -22.59 7.88 -14.30
C LEU A 243 -24.03 8.36 -14.11
N ARG A 244 -24.66 8.91 -15.16
CA ARG A 244 -26.10 9.21 -15.13
C ARG A 244 -26.91 7.93 -15.01
N GLN A 245 -28.11 7.99 -14.42
CA GLN A 245 -28.94 6.80 -14.21
C GLN A 245 -29.25 6.07 -15.53
N SER A 246 -29.42 6.80 -16.63
CA SER A 246 -29.64 6.21 -17.96
C SER A 246 -28.50 5.31 -18.43
N ASP A 247 -27.26 5.65 -18.08
CA ASP A 247 -26.06 4.92 -18.48
C ASP A 247 -25.72 3.85 -17.44
N PHE A 248 -25.84 4.17 -16.15
CA PHE A 248 -25.61 3.25 -15.03
C PHE A 248 -26.59 2.07 -15.04
N ALA A 249 -27.86 2.29 -15.38
CA ALA A 249 -28.86 1.22 -15.48
C ALA A 249 -28.57 0.21 -16.61
N GLN A 250 -27.72 0.56 -17.58
CA GLN A 250 -27.25 -0.34 -18.64
C GLN A 250 -25.97 -1.08 -18.21
N PHE A 251 -25.96 -1.64 -17.00
CA PHE A 251 -24.75 -2.18 -16.37
C PHE A 251 -24.13 -3.36 -17.15
N ASP A 252 -24.93 -4.17 -17.85
CA ASP A 252 -24.40 -5.24 -18.71
C ASP A 252 -23.54 -4.67 -19.84
N ARG A 253 -23.98 -3.56 -20.45
CA ARG A 253 -23.21 -2.86 -21.49
C ARG A 253 -21.92 -2.26 -20.92
N LEU A 254 -21.98 -1.71 -19.71
CA LEU A 254 -20.79 -1.20 -19.02
C LEU A 254 -19.81 -2.33 -18.72
N SER A 255 -20.30 -3.48 -18.24
CA SER A 255 -19.47 -4.65 -17.95
C SER A 255 -18.70 -5.13 -19.18
N VAL A 256 -19.36 -5.24 -20.34
CA VAL A 256 -18.70 -5.60 -21.60
C VAL A 256 -17.61 -4.58 -21.99
N LEU A 257 -17.87 -3.27 -21.81
CA LEU A 257 -16.87 -2.24 -22.10
C LEU A 257 -15.65 -2.33 -21.18
N MET A 258 -15.87 -2.67 -19.90
CA MET A 258 -14.80 -2.87 -18.92
C MET A 258 -13.98 -4.12 -19.27
N GLU A 259 -14.64 -5.23 -19.61
CA GLU A 259 -13.99 -6.48 -20.04
C GLU A 259 -13.12 -6.29 -21.29
N ASP A 260 -13.60 -5.55 -22.29
CA ASP A 260 -12.81 -5.18 -23.48
C ASP A 260 -11.52 -4.43 -23.14
N LEU A 261 -11.51 -3.66 -22.05
CA LEU A 261 -10.34 -2.95 -21.55
C LEU A 261 -9.44 -3.81 -20.65
N GLY A 262 -9.81 -5.08 -20.44
CA GLY A 262 -9.10 -6.03 -19.58
C GLY A 262 -9.41 -5.85 -18.09
N TYR A 263 -10.53 -5.22 -17.75
CA TYR A 263 -11.03 -5.19 -16.38
C TYR A 263 -11.99 -6.36 -16.13
N HIS A 264 -11.98 -6.90 -14.92
CA HIS A 264 -12.86 -7.98 -14.50
C HIS A 264 -13.72 -7.54 -13.34
N LEU A 265 -14.99 -7.93 -13.35
CA LEU A 265 -15.92 -7.62 -12.26
C LEU A 265 -15.56 -8.44 -11.02
N ILE A 266 -15.37 -7.78 -9.88
CA ILE A 266 -15.01 -8.40 -8.60
C ILE A 266 -16.10 -8.33 -7.54
N ASP A 267 -16.97 -7.32 -7.62
CA ASP A 267 -18.13 -7.19 -6.74
C ASP A 267 -19.31 -6.64 -7.53
N TRP A 268 -20.35 -7.47 -7.69
CA TRP A 268 -21.56 -7.11 -8.42
C TRP A 268 -22.44 -6.13 -7.62
N HIS A 269 -22.43 -6.19 -6.28
CA HIS A 269 -23.24 -5.29 -5.45
C HIS A 269 -22.59 -3.90 -5.34
N GLU A 270 -21.26 -3.86 -5.27
CA GLU A 270 -20.51 -2.61 -5.24
C GLU A 270 -20.14 -2.08 -6.63
N HIS A 271 -20.53 -2.79 -7.70
CA HIS A 271 -20.23 -2.46 -9.11
C HIS A 271 -18.74 -2.17 -9.33
N LYS A 272 -17.88 -3.02 -8.75
CA LYS A 272 -16.42 -2.86 -8.75
C LYS A 272 -15.73 -3.78 -9.74
N PHE A 273 -14.76 -3.21 -10.43
CA PHE A 273 -13.91 -3.89 -11.40
C PHE A 273 -12.44 -3.76 -11.01
N GLU A 274 -11.61 -4.73 -11.43
CA GLU A 274 -10.16 -4.68 -11.26
C GLU A 274 -9.40 -4.96 -12.57
N LYS A 275 -8.22 -4.36 -12.71
CA LYS A 275 -7.22 -4.72 -13.72
C LYS A 275 -5.83 -4.60 -13.10
N GLY A 276 -5.22 -5.73 -12.79
CA GLY A 276 -3.97 -5.74 -12.03
C GLY A 276 -4.19 -5.12 -10.64
N ASN A 277 -3.56 -3.98 -10.36
CA ASN A 277 -3.70 -3.25 -9.10
C ASN A 277 -4.65 -2.03 -9.18
N ILE A 278 -5.30 -1.81 -10.32
CA ILE A 278 -6.25 -0.71 -10.51
C ILE A 278 -7.66 -1.21 -10.23
N HIS A 279 -8.32 -0.59 -9.25
CA HIS A 279 -9.72 -0.82 -8.94
C HIS A 279 -10.59 0.35 -9.43
N VAL A 280 -11.77 0.04 -9.96
CA VAL A 280 -12.72 1.04 -10.45
C VAL A 280 -14.11 0.74 -9.91
N GLY A 281 -14.69 1.68 -9.18
CA GLY A 281 -16.06 1.60 -8.68
C GLY A 281 -17.00 2.46 -9.51
N PHE A 282 -18.21 1.96 -9.76
CA PHE A 282 -19.25 2.73 -10.43
C PHE A 282 -20.45 3.01 -9.52
N ALA A 283 -20.99 4.23 -9.62
CA ALA A 283 -22.23 4.59 -8.94
C ALA A 283 -23.09 5.57 -9.77
N ASN A 284 -24.34 5.80 -9.35
CA ASN A 284 -25.22 6.79 -9.98
C ASN A 284 -24.96 8.20 -9.43
N VAL A 285 -24.65 9.14 -10.32
CA VAL A 285 -24.38 10.55 -9.99
C VAL A 285 -25.58 11.31 -9.44
N GLU A 286 -26.80 10.90 -9.76
CA GLU A 286 -28.03 11.55 -9.28
C GLU A 286 -28.23 11.37 -7.77
N THR A 287 -27.60 10.34 -7.19
CA THR A 287 -27.64 10.09 -5.73
C THR A 287 -26.90 11.17 -4.94
N LEU A 288 -25.97 11.90 -5.59
CA LEU A 288 -25.12 12.92 -4.97
C LEU A 288 -25.94 14.03 -4.30
N LYS A 289 -27.11 14.37 -4.87
CA LYS A 289 -28.00 15.39 -4.31
C LYS A 289 -28.54 14.99 -2.94
N ASN A 290 -28.94 13.72 -2.78
CA ASN A 290 -29.46 13.21 -1.51
C ASN A 290 -28.32 12.91 -0.54
N TYR A 291 -27.18 12.45 -1.05
CA TYR A 291 -26.03 12.06 -0.23
C TYR A 291 -25.31 13.27 0.40
N ALA A 292 -24.96 14.28 -0.41
CA ALA A 292 -24.10 15.40 0.01
C ALA A 292 -24.73 16.78 -0.24
N ASN A 293 -25.98 16.85 -0.70
CA ASN A 293 -26.61 18.10 -1.14
C ASN A 293 -25.79 18.84 -2.23
N VAL A 294 -25.18 18.07 -3.13
CA VAL A 294 -24.46 18.58 -4.30
C VAL A 294 -25.25 18.20 -5.56
N ASP A 295 -25.56 19.21 -6.38
CA ASP A 295 -26.21 19.01 -7.66
C ASP A 295 -25.15 18.65 -8.71
N PHE A 296 -25.29 17.48 -9.32
CA PHE A 296 -24.32 16.98 -10.29
C PHE A 296 -24.26 17.83 -11.57
N THR A 297 -25.33 18.59 -11.88
CA THR A 297 -25.36 19.51 -13.02
C THR A 297 -24.49 20.75 -12.82
N ALA A 298 -24.12 21.03 -11.56
CA ALA A 298 -23.24 22.13 -11.18
C ALA A 298 -21.77 21.71 -11.01
N LEU A 299 -21.41 20.49 -11.39
CA LEU A 299 -20.02 20.03 -11.39
C LEU A 299 -19.25 20.68 -12.54
N SER A 300 -17.96 20.90 -12.35
CA SER A 300 -17.11 21.54 -13.36
C SER A 300 -16.73 20.53 -14.43
N LYS A 301 -16.71 20.95 -15.70
CA LYS A 301 -16.08 20.17 -16.76
C LYS A 301 -14.57 20.25 -16.62
N SER A 302 -13.89 19.12 -16.77
CA SER A 302 -12.42 19.06 -16.73
C SER A 302 -11.79 19.64 -17.99
N GLU A 303 -10.58 20.18 -17.86
CA GLU A 303 -9.73 20.55 -18.99
C GLU A 303 -8.95 19.35 -19.56
N LEU A 304 -8.84 18.25 -18.80
CA LEU A 304 -8.07 17.06 -19.19
C LEU A 304 -8.84 16.08 -20.08
N GLY A 305 -10.14 16.29 -20.26
CA GLY A 305 -10.98 15.39 -21.06
C GLY A 305 -12.47 15.67 -20.89
N GLU A 306 -13.30 14.87 -21.58
CA GLU A 306 -14.75 15.01 -21.51
C GLU A 306 -15.33 14.24 -20.32
N PHE A 307 -15.11 14.82 -19.14
CA PHE A 307 -15.65 14.37 -17.86
C PHE A 307 -15.90 15.56 -16.93
N TYR A 308 -16.65 15.31 -15.86
CA TYR A 308 -16.97 16.31 -14.84
C TYR A 308 -16.40 15.91 -13.47
N LEU A 309 -16.15 16.89 -12.60
CA LEU A 309 -15.65 16.64 -11.25
C LEU A 309 -16.09 17.76 -10.27
N PRO A 310 -16.20 17.46 -8.96
CA PRO A 310 -16.56 18.47 -7.96
C PRO A 310 -15.45 19.51 -7.78
N ASN A 311 -15.84 20.76 -7.55
CA ASN A 311 -14.91 21.80 -7.09
C ASN A 311 -14.56 21.63 -5.59
N LEU A 312 -13.71 22.51 -5.06
CA LEU A 312 -13.26 22.46 -3.66
C LEU A 312 -14.43 22.40 -2.65
N GLN A 313 -15.40 23.30 -2.77
CA GLN A 313 -16.57 23.38 -1.88
C GLN A 313 -17.48 22.16 -1.97
N GLN A 314 -17.67 21.62 -3.18
CA GLN A 314 -18.46 20.42 -3.39
C GLN A 314 -17.75 19.19 -2.80
N ASN A 315 -16.43 19.08 -2.95
CA ASN A 315 -15.64 18.02 -2.31
C ASN A 315 -15.74 18.09 -0.78
N ILE A 316 -15.70 19.28 -0.17
CA ILE A 316 -15.91 19.44 1.28
C ILE A 316 -17.26 18.85 1.70
N LYS A 317 -18.36 19.22 1.02
CA LYS A 317 -19.69 18.67 1.32
C LYS A 317 -19.75 17.15 1.18
N ILE A 318 -19.10 16.59 0.16
CA ILE A 318 -19.05 15.14 -0.09
C ILE A 318 -18.31 14.43 1.04
N TYR A 319 -17.16 14.93 1.45
CA TYR A 319 -16.37 14.33 2.54
C TYR A 319 -17.01 14.55 3.92
N GLU A 320 -17.71 15.66 4.14
CA GLU A 320 -18.55 15.86 5.33
C GLU A 320 -19.71 14.88 5.40
N ALA A 321 -20.31 14.52 4.26
CA ALA A 321 -21.33 13.48 4.22
C ALA A 321 -20.72 12.09 4.49
N ALA A 322 -19.59 11.78 3.86
CA ALA A 322 -18.87 10.52 4.03
C ALA A 322 -18.48 10.26 5.49
N THR A 323 -17.99 11.28 6.19
CA THR A 323 -17.61 11.16 7.61
C THR A 323 -18.78 10.99 8.57
N ARG A 324 -20.02 11.31 8.15
CA ARG A 324 -21.25 11.09 8.93
C ARG A 324 -21.90 9.72 8.67
N ASP A 325 -21.49 9.05 7.61
CA ASP A 325 -22.03 7.75 7.21
C ASP A 325 -21.39 6.62 8.02
N ASN A 326 -22.20 5.77 8.65
CA ASN A 326 -21.74 4.66 9.51
C ASN A 326 -20.79 3.69 8.78
N TRP A 327 -20.79 3.65 7.44
CA TRP A 327 -19.90 2.80 6.64
C TRP A 327 -18.50 3.39 6.42
N ARG A 328 -18.35 4.72 6.46
CA ARG A 328 -17.07 5.44 6.26
C ARG A 328 -16.58 6.21 7.50
N ASN A 329 -17.36 6.27 8.57
CA ASN A 329 -17.05 7.02 9.80
C ASN A 329 -15.69 6.61 10.43
N ASP A 330 -15.25 5.37 10.23
CA ASP A 330 -13.97 4.86 10.75
C ASP A 330 -12.78 5.03 9.78
N LYS A 331 -13.00 5.53 8.56
CA LYS A 331 -11.89 5.77 7.62
C LYS A 331 -11.11 7.03 8.00
N TYR A 332 -10.00 6.84 8.70
CA TYR A 332 -9.05 7.91 9.06
C TYR A 332 -8.63 8.77 7.86
N LYS A 333 -8.41 8.15 6.69
CA LYS A 333 -8.08 8.82 5.42
C LYS A 333 -9.08 9.94 5.05
N ASP A 334 -10.37 9.68 5.15
CA ASP A 334 -11.41 10.64 4.74
C ASP A 334 -11.46 11.86 5.68
N LYS A 335 -11.18 11.65 6.98
CA LYS A 335 -11.07 12.72 7.98
C LYS A 335 -9.87 13.64 7.67
N VAL A 336 -8.71 13.06 7.38
CA VAL A 336 -7.50 13.82 7.01
C VAL A 336 -7.70 14.61 5.72
N ILE A 337 -8.33 14.02 4.70
CA ILE A 337 -8.64 14.72 3.45
C ILE A 337 -9.60 15.90 3.73
N LEU A 338 -10.64 15.68 4.53
CA LEU A 338 -11.61 16.72 4.89
C LEU A 338 -10.94 17.89 5.63
N GLU A 339 -10.07 17.61 6.60
CA GLU A 339 -9.33 18.64 7.34
C GLU A 339 -8.50 19.50 6.38
N LYS A 340 -7.70 18.88 5.50
CA LYS A 340 -6.89 19.60 4.51
C LYS A 340 -7.72 20.41 3.51
N LEU A 341 -8.87 19.89 3.09
CA LEU A 341 -9.78 20.64 2.21
C LEU A 341 -10.31 21.90 2.89
N LYS A 342 -10.65 21.82 4.19
CA LYS A 342 -11.10 22.97 4.98
C LYS A 342 -9.98 23.98 5.21
N GLU A 343 -8.75 23.53 5.46
CA GLU A 343 -7.58 24.40 5.53
C GLU A 343 -7.40 25.19 4.22
N LEU A 344 -7.42 24.49 3.07
CA LEU A 344 -7.30 25.12 1.76
C LEU A 344 -8.45 26.07 1.40
N GLU A 345 -9.67 25.82 1.88
CA GLU A 345 -10.79 26.74 1.69
C GLU A 345 -10.61 28.01 2.51
N ASN A 346 -10.09 27.91 3.74
CA ASN A 346 -9.87 29.07 4.60
C ASN A 346 -8.72 29.97 4.11
N ASP A 347 -7.77 29.42 3.35
CA ASP A 347 -6.63 30.14 2.77
C ASP A 347 -6.96 30.88 1.45
N ARG A 348 -8.19 30.73 0.92
CA ARG A 348 -8.68 31.39 -0.30
C ARG A 348 -9.55 32.60 0.00
#